data_AF-A0A1F1XI57-F1
#
_entry.id   AF-A0A1F1XI57-F1
#
_cell.length_a   1.000
_cell.length_b   1.000
_cell.length_c   1.000
_cell.angle_alpha   90.00
_cell.angle_beta   90.00
_cell.angle_gamma   90.00
#
_symmetry.space_group_name_H-M   'P 1'
#
loop_
_entity.id
_entity.type
_entity.pdbx_description
1 polymer ?
#
loop_
_entity_poly.entity_id
_entity_poly.type
_entity_poly.pdbx_seq_one_letter_code
_entity_poly.pdbx_strand_id
1 'polypeptide(L)'
;MLPILGWGHADEPLWWLNGMYTWFLAALFCYYVIGLVTRRIHSGWVALASVVAWMALPLLGVAHDMVGPRPDKFVFYAVFFFAGAALRPVLARGPVPWIVTVPALAVAAAWALHAARIDVEPQVPVLTQVVVLLAVVGAVGVLQRLPRLRALRPVEWLGRNSIVPYLVHLPVIELLGRHIDLPAGPGTFALYYAVTIGVCVLAVLLRPVTGFLYAFPARKAAGAPAAAAGEVVSQAAEPVVDRAVDAMPAAGAAPVGEAAPACTRR
;
A
#
# COMPACT_ATOMS: atom_id res chain seq x y z
N MET A 1 -5.51 25.62 10.19
CA MET A 1 -5.31 24.42 11.04
C MET A 1 -4.85 24.78 12.45
N LEU A 2 -3.80 25.59 12.62
CA LEU A 2 -3.34 26.09 13.93
C LEU A 2 -4.46 26.53 14.92
N PRO A 3 -5.49 27.31 14.53
CA PRO A 3 -6.55 27.72 15.47
C PRO A 3 -7.46 26.59 15.95
N ILE A 4 -7.54 25.48 15.18
CA ILE A 4 -8.43 24.35 15.49
C ILE A 4 -7.68 23.32 16.32
N LEU A 5 -6.41 23.06 16.04
CA LEU A 5 -5.68 21.92 16.62
C LEU A 5 -5.10 22.17 18.02
N GLY A 6 -4.89 23.42 18.44
CA GLY A 6 -4.49 23.74 19.82
C GLY A 6 -3.41 24.80 19.91
N TRP A 7 -3.81 26.07 20.02
CA TRP A 7 -2.86 27.18 20.20
C TRP A 7 -2.13 27.12 21.55
N GLY A 8 -2.74 26.50 22.56
CA GLY A 8 -2.19 26.33 23.91
C GLY A 8 -1.02 25.34 24.03
N HIS A 9 -0.65 24.65 22.94
CA HIS A 9 0.54 23.79 22.88
C HIS A 9 1.47 24.20 21.73
N ALA A 10 1.36 25.43 21.23
CA ALA A 10 2.17 25.94 20.11
C ALA A 10 3.68 25.97 20.42
N ASP A 11 4.02 26.06 21.70
CA ASP A 11 5.36 26.12 22.28
C ASP A 11 5.90 24.75 22.75
N GLU A 12 5.14 23.66 22.65
CA GLU A 12 5.54 22.30 23.05
C GLU A 12 5.99 21.44 21.85
N PRO A 13 7.29 21.34 21.50
CA PRO A 13 7.71 20.69 20.25
C PRO A 13 7.41 19.18 20.23
N LEU A 14 7.41 18.55 21.41
CA LEU A 14 7.05 17.14 21.59
C LEU A 14 5.55 16.90 21.37
N TRP A 15 4.69 17.87 21.67
CA TRP A 15 3.27 17.82 21.32
C TRP A 15 3.09 17.82 19.80
N TRP A 16 3.82 18.67 19.07
CA TRP A 16 3.82 18.68 17.58
C TRP A 16 4.38 17.40 16.94
N LEU A 17 5.32 16.73 17.61
CA LEU A 17 5.92 15.47 17.14
C LEU A 17 5.13 14.21 17.54
N ASN A 18 4.37 14.22 18.64
CA ASN A 18 3.74 13.01 19.18
C ASN A 18 2.26 13.13 19.54
N GLY A 19 1.83 14.26 20.10
CA GLY A 19 0.42 14.52 20.44
C GLY A 19 -0.42 14.91 19.24
N MET A 20 0.20 15.52 18.23
CA MET A 20 -0.46 15.96 17.00
C MET A 20 -0.80 14.81 16.07
N TYR A 21 -2.02 14.88 15.54
CA TYR A 21 -2.51 14.05 14.45
C TYR A 21 -1.55 13.93 13.24
N THR A 22 -0.72 14.94 12.96
CA THR A 22 0.25 14.92 11.86
C THR A 22 1.54 14.14 12.15
N TRP A 23 1.68 13.49 13.30
CA TRP A 23 2.90 12.74 13.69
C TRP A 23 3.36 11.75 12.61
N PHE A 24 2.42 11.08 11.93
CA PHE A 24 2.74 10.12 10.86
C PHE A 24 3.31 10.80 9.60
N LEU A 25 2.91 12.03 9.27
CA LEU A 25 3.52 12.81 8.19
C LEU A 25 4.93 13.25 8.56
N ALA A 26 5.15 13.68 9.81
CA ALA A 26 6.48 13.96 10.32
C ALA A 26 7.37 12.70 10.28
N ALA A 27 6.81 11.54 10.64
CA ALA A 27 7.51 10.26 10.58
C ALA A 27 7.89 9.89 9.14
N LEU A 28 6.94 9.96 8.19
CA LEU A 28 7.22 9.76 6.76
C LEU A 28 8.28 10.72 6.23
N PHE A 29 8.20 12.01 6.58
CA PHE A 29 9.22 12.99 6.20
C PHE A 29 10.60 12.60 6.73
N CYS A 30 10.70 12.25 8.01
CA CYS A 30 11.94 11.75 8.62
C CYS A 30 12.46 10.49 7.90
N TYR A 31 11.60 9.53 7.55
CA TYR A 31 12.03 8.32 6.83
C TYR A 31 12.51 8.63 5.40
N TYR A 32 11.91 9.59 4.71
CA TYR A 32 12.40 10.07 3.40
C TYR A 32 13.74 10.79 3.52
N VAL A 33 13.94 11.63 4.55
CA VAL A 33 15.22 12.29 4.83
C VAL A 33 16.30 11.25 5.17
N ILE A 34 16.00 10.30 6.06
CA ILE A 34 16.90 9.18 6.39
C ILE A 34 17.23 8.39 5.14
N GLY A 35 16.23 8.00 4.33
CA GLY A 35 16.43 7.27 3.07
C GLY A 35 17.26 8.03 2.02
N LEU A 36 17.19 9.36 2.00
CA LEU A 36 18.02 10.21 1.16
C LEU A 36 19.48 10.25 1.64
N VAL A 37 19.71 10.33 2.95
CA VAL A 37 21.04 10.29 3.56
C VAL A 37 21.66 8.90 3.41
N THR A 38 20.88 7.84 3.65
CA THR A 38 21.29 6.43 3.54
C THR A 38 21.17 5.87 2.13
N ARG A 39 20.98 6.69 1.08
CA ARG A 39 20.75 6.26 -0.31
C ARG A 39 21.79 5.30 -0.93
N ARG A 40 22.98 5.18 -0.31
CA ARG A 40 24.05 4.24 -0.71
C ARG A 40 23.93 2.87 -0.02
N ILE A 41 23.12 2.77 1.03
CA ILE A 41 22.88 1.58 1.83
C ILE A 41 21.59 0.92 1.34
N HIS A 42 21.61 -0.41 1.14
CA HIS A 42 20.40 -1.15 0.78
C HIS A 42 19.34 -1.01 1.90
N SER A 43 18.10 -0.63 1.55
CA SER A 43 17.05 -0.31 2.53
C SER A 43 16.77 -1.42 3.54
N GLY A 44 17.02 -2.69 3.20
CA GLY A 44 16.93 -3.81 4.14
C GLY A 44 17.87 -3.71 5.34
N TRP A 45 19.07 -3.14 5.17
CA TRP A 45 19.98 -2.86 6.28
C TRP A 45 19.48 -1.72 7.15
N VAL A 46 18.82 -0.71 6.57
CA VAL A 46 18.21 0.39 7.33
C VAL A 46 16.99 -0.11 8.13
N ALA A 47 16.23 -1.04 7.56
CA ALA A 47 15.16 -1.74 8.28
C ALA A 47 15.71 -2.55 9.46
N LEU A 48 16.76 -3.36 9.25
CA LEU A 48 17.41 -4.13 10.31
C LEU A 48 18.01 -3.21 11.40
N ALA A 49 18.68 -2.13 11.01
CA ALA A 49 19.19 -1.13 11.94
C ALA A 49 18.06 -0.46 12.75
N SER A 50 16.87 -0.29 12.16
CA SER A 50 15.68 0.20 12.87
C SER A 50 15.19 -0.82 13.91
N VAL A 51 15.18 -2.12 13.60
CA VAL A 51 14.86 -3.18 14.59
C VAL A 51 15.86 -3.17 15.75
N VAL A 52 17.16 -3.10 15.46
CA VAL A 52 18.23 -3.06 16.48
C VAL A 52 18.12 -1.79 17.33
N ALA A 53 17.93 -0.62 16.71
CA ALA A 53 17.78 0.64 17.43
C ALA A 53 16.55 0.62 18.34
N TRP A 54 15.41 0.10 17.87
CA TRP A 54 14.20 -0.03 18.66
C TRP A 54 14.41 -0.96 19.87
N MET A 55 15.04 -2.12 19.67
CA MET A 55 15.39 -3.05 20.74
C MET A 55 16.41 -2.51 21.76
N ALA A 56 17.24 -1.55 21.36
CA ALA A 56 18.22 -0.93 22.24
C ALA A 56 17.63 0.20 23.10
N LEU A 57 16.48 0.78 22.76
CA LEU A 57 15.88 1.91 23.49
C LEU A 57 15.69 1.65 25.00
N PRO A 58 15.18 0.48 25.46
CA PRO A 58 15.07 0.18 26.89
C PRO A 58 16.42 0.11 27.61
N LEU A 59 17.47 -0.35 26.93
CA LEU A 59 18.83 -0.41 27.49
C LEU A 59 19.43 0.98 27.72
N LEU A 60 18.87 2.01 27.07
CA LEU A 60 19.21 3.42 27.22
C LEU A 60 18.23 4.15 28.18
N GLY A 61 17.39 3.41 28.92
CA GLY A 61 16.41 3.97 29.86
C GLY A 61 15.14 4.54 29.21
N VAL A 62 14.95 4.36 27.90
CA VAL A 62 13.73 4.78 27.19
C VAL A 62 12.70 3.65 27.29
N ALA A 63 11.74 3.79 28.21
CA ALA A 63 10.64 2.85 28.35
C ALA A 63 9.73 2.85 27.11
N HIS A 64 9.20 1.68 26.75
CA HIS A 64 8.11 1.53 25.78
C HIS A 64 6.77 1.92 26.43
N ASP A 65 6.64 3.19 26.83
CA ASP A 65 5.38 3.72 27.33
C ASP A 65 4.36 3.80 26.17
N MET A 66 3.10 3.48 26.45
CA MET A 66 2.00 3.59 25.49
C MET A 66 1.30 4.95 25.57
N VAL A 67 1.48 5.71 26.67
CA VAL A 67 0.68 6.89 27.06
C VAL A 67 1.41 8.22 26.84
N GLY A 68 2.71 8.29 27.14
CA GLY A 68 3.54 9.50 26.97
C GLY A 68 3.97 9.81 25.52
N PRO A 69 4.90 10.77 25.33
CA PRO A 69 5.51 11.02 24.03
C PRO A 69 6.39 9.83 23.62
N ARG A 70 6.04 9.21 22.49
CA ARG A 70 6.59 7.95 21.99
C ARG A 70 7.56 8.11 20.81
N PRO A 71 8.86 8.37 21.04
CA PRO A 71 9.87 8.33 19.97
C PRO A 71 10.09 6.89 19.46
N ASP A 72 9.81 5.88 20.30
CA ASP A 72 9.85 4.46 19.94
C ASP A 72 8.92 4.13 18.76
N LYS A 73 7.75 4.76 18.65
CA LYS A 73 6.84 4.62 17.48
C LYS A 73 7.55 4.92 16.17
N PHE A 74 8.38 5.97 16.12
CA PHE A 74 9.08 6.36 14.89
C PHE A 74 10.07 5.26 14.47
N VAL A 75 10.82 4.70 15.42
CA VAL A 75 11.77 3.62 15.12
C VAL A 75 11.03 2.32 14.79
N PHE A 76 9.91 2.03 15.46
CA PHE A 76 9.03 0.89 15.19
C PHE A 76 8.47 0.93 13.76
N TYR A 77 7.90 2.06 13.34
CA TYR A 77 7.29 2.19 12.01
C TYR A 77 8.34 2.36 10.89
N ALA A 78 9.56 2.83 11.19
CA ALA A 78 10.68 2.85 10.24
C ALA A 78 11.00 1.45 9.71
N VAL A 79 10.89 0.40 10.54
CA VAL A 79 11.09 -1.00 10.13
C VAL A 79 10.22 -1.34 8.92
N PHE A 80 8.91 -1.09 8.98
CA PHE A 80 7.98 -1.40 7.89
C PHE A 80 8.21 -0.52 6.66
N PHE A 81 8.55 0.76 6.85
CA PHE A 81 8.84 1.68 5.74
C PHE A 81 10.06 1.22 4.94
N PHE A 82 11.19 0.94 5.61
CA PHE A 82 12.42 0.52 4.96
C PHE A 82 12.37 -0.93 4.46
N ALA A 83 11.66 -1.84 5.16
CA ALA A 83 11.38 -3.18 4.66
C ALA A 83 10.50 -3.15 3.40
N GLY A 84 9.45 -2.31 3.39
CA GLY A 84 8.62 -2.08 2.20
C GLY A 84 9.42 -1.52 1.03
N ALA A 85 10.33 -0.58 1.27
CA ALA A 85 11.25 -0.06 0.26
C ALA A 85 12.21 -1.13 -0.28
N ALA A 86 12.69 -2.04 0.58
CA ALA A 86 13.56 -3.17 0.19
C ALA A 86 12.82 -4.28 -0.58
N LEU A 87 11.56 -4.55 -0.20
CA LEU A 87 10.72 -5.58 -0.84
C LEU A 87 10.11 -5.10 -2.17
N ARG A 88 9.88 -3.79 -2.34
CA ARG A 88 9.25 -3.22 -3.54
C ARG A 88 9.83 -3.73 -4.87
N PRO A 89 11.17 -3.79 -5.09
CA PRO A 89 11.72 -4.31 -6.35
C PRO A 89 11.46 -5.80 -6.57
N VAL A 90 11.34 -6.59 -5.49
CA VAL A 90 11.01 -8.03 -5.57
C VAL A 90 9.53 -8.22 -5.89
N LEU A 91 8.66 -7.51 -5.16
CA LEU A 91 7.20 -7.53 -5.35
C LEU A 91 6.79 -6.97 -6.73
N ALA A 92 7.59 -6.11 -7.35
CA ALA A 92 7.36 -5.60 -8.69
C ALA A 92 7.72 -6.58 -9.83
N ARG A 93 8.52 -7.63 -9.57
CA ARG A 93 8.91 -8.62 -10.59
C ARG A 93 7.82 -9.64 -10.93
N GLY A 94 6.87 -9.85 -10.03
CA GLY A 94 5.81 -10.85 -10.21
C GLY A 94 5.03 -11.12 -8.92
N PRO A 95 4.00 -11.98 -9.00
CA PRO A 95 3.15 -12.30 -7.86
C PRO A 95 3.88 -13.19 -6.84
N VAL A 96 3.84 -12.82 -5.55
CA VAL A 96 4.47 -13.58 -4.44
C VAL A 96 4.00 -15.04 -4.46
N PRO A 97 4.86 -16.07 -4.53
CA PRO A 97 4.41 -17.47 -4.66
C PRO A 97 3.39 -17.92 -3.60
N TRP A 98 2.48 -18.84 -3.94
CA TRP A 98 1.50 -19.37 -2.97
C TRP A 98 2.16 -20.06 -1.78
N ILE A 99 3.29 -20.74 -2.00
CA ILE A 99 4.13 -21.36 -0.95
C ILE A 99 4.69 -20.35 0.06
N VAL A 100 4.75 -19.05 -0.28
CA VAL A 100 5.08 -17.97 0.67
C VAL A 100 3.81 -17.34 1.23
N THR A 101 2.82 -17.11 0.37
CA THR A 101 1.57 -16.40 0.70
C THR A 101 0.74 -17.16 1.74
N VAL A 102 0.51 -18.47 1.57
CA VAL A 102 -0.33 -19.26 2.49
C VAL A 102 0.32 -19.38 3.88
N PRO A 103 1.60 -19.76 4.04
CA PRO A 103 2.21 -19.82 5.37
C PRO A 103 2.30 -18.45 6.05
N ALA A 104 2.58 -17.37 5.30
CA ALA A 104 2.64 -16.02 5.86
C ALA A 104 1.29 -15.58 6.44
N LEU A 105 0.18 -15.86 5.72
CA LEU A 105 -1.17 -15.60 6.23
C LEU A 105 -1.56 -16.54 7.38
N ALA A 106 -1.18 -17.82 7.33
CA ALA A 106 -1.47 -18.77 8.40
C ALA A 106 -0.78 -18.38 9.71
N VAL A 107 0.50 -18.00 9.66
CA VAL A 107 1.25 -17.48 10.82
C VAL A 107 0.62 -16.19 11.35
N ALA A 108 0.27 -15.25 10.47
CA ALA A 108 -0.39 -14.01 10.87
C ALA A 108 -1.76 -14.24 11.53
N ALA A 109 -2.58 -15.15 10.99
CA ALA A 109 -3.87 -15.49 11.55
C ALA A 109 -3.75 -16.25 12.89
N ALA A 110 -2.81 -17.19 13.01
CA ALA A 110 -2.54 -17.90 14.26
C ALA A 110 -2.05 -16.94 15.36
N TRP A 111 -1.18 -15.99 15.02
CA TRP A 111 -0.73 -14.95 15.95
C TRP A 111 -1.85 -13.99 16.36
N ALA A 112 -2.66 -13.53 15.40
CA ALA A 112 -3.81 -12.67 15.70
C ALA A 112 -4.82 -13.37 16.62
N LEU A 113 -5.10 -14.67 16.38
CA LEU A 113 -5.94 -15.48 17.26
C LEU A 113 -5.31 -15.70 18.64
N HIS A 114 -3.99 -15.85 18.73
CA HIS A 114 -3.29 -15.94 20.01
C HIS A 114 -3.37 -14.63 20.80
N ALA A 115 -3.04 -13.49 20.16
CA ALA A 115 -3.13 -12.16 20.75
C ALA A 115 -4.56 -11.85 21.25
N ALA A 116 -5.58 -12.14 20.44
CA ALA A 116 -6.99 -11.95 20.81
C ALA A 116 -7.49 -12.88 21.94
N ARG A 117 -6.76 -13.97 22.27
CA ARG A 117 -7.09 -14.87 23.38
C ARG A 117 -6.40 -14.49 24.69
N ILE A 118 -5.19 -13.95 24.62
CA ILE A 118 -4.43 -13.55 25.82
C ILE A 118 -4.86 -12.18 26.34
N ASP A 119 -5.49 -11.34 25.50
CA ASP A 119 -5.93 -9.96 25.81
C ASP A 119 -4.84 -9.09 26.43
N VAL A 120 -3.58 -9.40 26.08
CA VAL A 120 -2.36 -8.75 26.56
C VAL A 120 -1.47 -8.48 25.34
N GLU A 121 -0.92 -7.27 25.28
CA GLU A 121 0.00 -6.86 24.22
C GLU A 121 1.20 -7.84 24.13
N PRO A 122 1.55 -8.36 22.96
CA PRO A 122 2.62 -9.35 22.86
C PRO A 122 3.98 -8.80 23.30
N GLN A 123 4.50 -9.34 24.41
CA GLN A 123 5.75 -8.90 25.04
C GLN A 123 7.03 -9.18 24.23
N VAL A 124 6.92 -9.80 23.06
CA VAL A 124 8.04 -10.13 22.16
C VAL A 124 7.92 -9.28 20.88
N PRO A 125 8.44 -8.04 20.86
CA PRO A 125 7.95 -7.05 19.90
C PRO A 125 8.58 -7.20 18.51
N VAL A 126 9.79 -7.75 18.43
CA VAL A 126 10.42 -8.17 17.16
C VAL A 126 9.59 -9.26 16.48
N LEU A 127 9.03 -10.19 17.26
CA LEU A 127 8.15 -11.23 16.72
C LEU A 127 6.87 -10.59 16.17
N THR A 128 6.28 -9.62 16.88
CA THR A 128 5.15 -8.82 16.35
C THR A 128 5.51 -8.11 15.04
N GLN A 129 6.67 -7.46 14.94
CA GLN A 129 7.13 -6.81 13.69
C GLN A 129 7.28 -7.81 12.54
N VAL A 130 7.90 -8.97 12.78
CA VAL A 130 8.07 -10.03 11.78
C VAL A 130 6.72 -10.58 11.34
N VAL A 131 5.80 -10.86 12.26
CA VAL A 131 4.46 -11.34 11.93
C VAL A 131 3.65 -10.31 11.15
N VAL A 132 3.73 -9.02 11.49
CA VAL A 132 3.08 -7.95 10.72
C VAL A 132 3.68 -7.85 9.31
N LEU A 133 5.00 -7.98 9.14
CA LEU A 133 5.63 -8.06 7.81
C LEU A 133 5.14 -9.27 7.01
N LEU A 134 5.02 -10.45 7.64
CA LEU A 134 4.45 -11.64 7.00
C LEU A 134 2.97 -11.41 6.61
N ALA A 135 2.16 -10.80 7.48
CA ALA A 135 0.78 -10.45 7.19
C ALA A 135 0.67 -9.53 5.97
N VAL A 136 1.52 -8.50 5.87
CA VAL A 136 1.58 -7.59 4.73
C VAL A 136 2.03 -8.31 3.45
N VAL A 137 3.08 -9.14 3.50
CA VAL A 137 3.54 -9.92 2.34
C VAL A 137 2.46 -10.90 1.85
N GLY A 138 1.77 -11.58 2.78
CA GLY A 138 0.65 -12.46 2.49
C GLY A 138 -0.54 -11.71 1.87
N ALA A 139 -0.92 -10.57 2.43
CA ALA A 139 -2.00 -9.73 1.89
C ALA A 139 -1.65 -9.23 0.48
N VAL A 140 -0.41 -8.77 0.25
CA VAL A 140 0.07 -8.38 -1.09
C VAL A 140 0.04 -9.57 -2.06
N GLY A 141 0.46 -10.77 -1.63
CA GLY A 141 0.42 -11.98 -2.46
C GLY A 141 -0.99 -12.39 -2.90
N VAL A 142 -2.00 -12.14 -2.06
CA VAL A 142 -3.43 -12.28 -2.44
C VAL A 142 -3.85 -11.15 -3.38
N LEU A 143 -3.59 -9.89 -3.02
CA LEU A 143 -3.99 -8.73 -3.84
C LEU A 143 -3.42 -8.75 -5.25
N GLN A 144 -2.19 -9.23 -5.44
CA GLN A 144 -1.55 -9.39 -6.75
C GLN A 144 -2.25 -10.41 -7.67
N ARG A 145 -3.08 -11.30 -7.12
CA ARG A 145 -3.82 -12.34 -7.86
C ARG A 145 -5.31 -12.06 -7.99
N LEU A 146 -5.86 -11.18 -7.18
CA LEU A 146 -7.25 -10.77 -7.35
C LEU A 146 -7.39 -10.11 -8.73
N PRO A 147 -8.36 -10.51 -9.57
CA PRO A 147 -8.68 -9.76 -10.77
C PRO A 147 -9.06 -8.33 -10.38
N ARG A 148 -8.94 -7.37 -11.30
CA ARG A 148 -9.31 -5.96 -11.05
C ARG A 148 -10.83 -5.79 -10.96
N LEU A 149 -11.40 -6.31 -9.87
CA LEU A 149 -12.83 -6.29 -9.56
C LEU A 149 -13.30 -4.84 -9.44
N ARG A 150 -14.46 -4.54 -10.03
CA ARG A 150 -15.06 -3.20 -9.92
C ARG A 150 -15.28 -2.78 -8.46
N ALA A 151 -15.52 -3.74 -7.57
CA ALA A 151 -15.66 -3.55 -6.12
C ALA A 151 -14.38 -3.05 -5.41
N LEU A 152 -13.19 -3.24 -5.98
CA LEU A 152 -11.94 -2.74 -5.40
C LEU A 152 -11.63 -1.28 -5.81
N ARG A 153 -12.29 -0.76 -6.86
CA ARG A 153 -12.05 0.61 -7.37
C ARG A 153 -12.24 1.71 -6.31
N PRO A 154 -13.25 1.66 -5.40
CA PRO A 154 -13.36 2.66 -4.33
C PRO A 154 -12.17 2.62 -3.37
N VAL A 155 -11.65 1.42 -3.06
CA VAL A 155 -10.49 1.23 -2.18
C VAL A 155 -9.21 1.73 -2.86
N GLU A 156 -9.01 1.42 -4.14
CA GLU A 156 -7.90 1.96 -4.95
C GLU A 156 -7.97 3.48 -5.06
N TRP A 157 -9.17 4.05 -5.29
CA TRP A 157 -9.40 5.49 -5.37
C TRP A 157 -9.10 6.18 -4.04
N LEU A 158 -9.54 5.59 -2.92
CA LEU A 158 -9.28 6.09 -1.57
C LEU A 158 -7.77 6.04 -1.26
N GLY A 159 -7.10 4.92 -1.59
CA GLY A 159 -5.66 4.77 -1.42
C GLY A 159 -4.84 5.81 -2.22
N ARG A 160 -5.21 6.06 -3.49
CA ARG A 160 -4.58 7.07 -4.37
C ARG A 160 -4.79 8.51 -3.91
N ASN A 161 -5.79 8.75 -3.06
CA ASN A 161 -6.08 10.07 -2.50
C ASN A 161 -5.86 10.14 -0.99
N SER A 162 -5.31 9.09 -0.37
CA SER A 162 -5.25 8.88 1.09
C SER A 162 -4.71 10.05 1.91
N ILE A 163 -3.83 10.88 1.35
CA ILE A 163 -3.32 12.11 1.96
C ILE A 163 -4.38 13.20 2.22
N VAL A 164 -5.56 13.14 1.58
CA VAL A 164 -6.64 14.13 1.68
C VAL A 164 -7.79 13.71 2.62
N PRO A 165 -8.15 12.42 2.77
CA PRO A 165 -8.90 11.95 3.93
C PRO A 165 -8.03 11.95 5.19
N TYR A 166 -6.73 11.62 5.06
CA TYR A 166 -5.74 12.13 6.00
C TYR A 166 -5.68 13.67 5.89
N LEU A 167 -5.14 14.39 6.86
CA LEU A 167 -5.26 15.86 6.97
C LEU A 167 -6.68 16.40 7.21
N VAL A 168 -7.73 15.90 6.54
CA VAL A 168 -9.11 16.46 6.67
C VAL A 168 -9.94 15.80 7.76
N HIS A 169 -9.87 14.46 7.96
CA HIS A 169 -10.84 13.80 8.85
C HIS A 169 -10.80 14.31 10.30
N LEU A 170 -9.61 14.49 10.88
CA LEU A 170 -9.51 14.88 12.29
C LEU A 170 -9.96 16.33 12.54
N PRO A 171 -9.59 17.35 11.73
CA PRO A 171 -10.20 18.68 11.82
C PRO A 171 -11.72 18.67 11.70
N VAL A 172 -12.30 17.78 10.88
CA VAL A 172 -13.75 17.64 10.79
C VAL A 172 -14.32 17.03 12.07
N ILE A 173 -13.76 15.92 12.58
CA ILE A 173 -14.17 15.31 13.86
C ILE A 173 -14.09 16.31 15.00
N GLU A 174 -13.02 17.10 15.08
CA GLU A 174 -12.81 18.12 16.10
C GLU A 174 -13.87 19.24 16.03
N LEU A 175 -14.19 19.71 14.82
CA LEU A 175 -15.25 20.71 14.62
C LEU A 175 -16.63 20.15 14.96
N LEU A 176 -16.92 18.90 14.60
CA LEU A 176 -18.17 18.24 14.97
C LEU A 176 -18.26 18.08 16.50
N GLY A 177 -17.21 17.60 17.16
CA GLY A 177 -17.17 17.41 18.61
C GLY A 177 -17.26 18.71 19.43
N ARG A 178 -16.80 19.84 18.89
CA ARG A 178 -16.89 21.16 19.55
C ARG A 178 -18.19 21.91 19.30
N HIS A 179 -18.92 21.59 18.23
CA HIS A 179 -20.08 22.39 17.79
C HIS A 179 -21.38 21.62 17.68
N ILE A 180 -21.36 20.29 17.86
CA ILE A 180 -22.55 19.45 17.88
C ILE A 180 -22.64 18.77 19.24
N ASP A 181 -23.58 19.26 20.06
CA ASP A 181 -23.94 18.65 21.33
C ASP A 181 -25.10 17.67 21.11
N LEU A 182 -24.75 16.45 20.68
CA LEU A 182 -25.67 15.34 20.51
C LEU A 182 -25.36 14.24 21.54
N PRO A 183 -26.38 13.57 22.10
CA PRO A 183 -26.18 12.50 23.06
C PRO A 183 -25.36 11.36 22.44
N ALA A 184 -24.44 10.80 23.23
CA ALA A 184 -23.62 9.68 22.80
C ALA A 184 -24.49 8.45 22.49
N GLY A 185 -24.38 7.93 21.27
CA GLY A 185 -25.14 6.75 20.84
C GLY A 185 -24.80 6.33 19.40
N PRO A 186 -25.24 5.14 18.96
CA PRO A 186 -24.90 4.61 17.64
C PRO A 186 -25.32 5.51 16.48
N GLY A 187 -26.47 6.19 16.59
CA GLY A 187 -26.94 7.15 15.58
C GLY A 187 -26.04 8.38 15.46
N THR A 188 -25.64 8.98 16.59
CA THR A 188 -24.71 10.11 16.64
C THR A 188 -23.33 9.73 16.08
N PHE A 189 -22.83 8.54 16.45
CA PHE A 189 -21.57 8.01 15.90
C PHE A 189 -21.65 7.78 14.39
N ALA A 190 -22.73 7.16 13.90
CA ALA A 190 -22.95 6.95 12.46
C ALA A 190 -23.07 8.28 11.71
N LEU A 191 -23.72 9.30 12.28
CA LEU A 191 -23.79 10.65 11.73
C LEU A 191 -22.41 11.30 11.64
N TYR A 192 -21.62 11.28 12.73
CA TYR A 192 -20.27 11.86 12.74
C TYR A 192 -19.37 11.16 11.72
N TYR A 193 -19.45 9.85 11.62
CA TYR A 193 -18.73 9.06 10.63
C TYR A 193 -19.15 9.40 9.19
N ALA A 194 -20.45 9.48 8.92
CA ALA A 194 -21.00 9.83 7.61
C ALA A 194 -20.63 11.25 7.17
N VAL A 195 -20.73 12.24 8.07
CA VAL A 195 -20.32 13.63 7.79
C VAL A 195 -18.82 13.71 7.57
N THR A 196 -18.00 13.06 8.41
CA THR A 196 -16.54 13.03 8.27
C THR A 196 -16.12 12.42 6.93
N ILE A 197 -16.69 11.27 6.54
CA ILE A 197 -16.42 10.67 5.23
C ILE A 197 -16.93 11.55 4.09
N GLY A 198 -18.13 12.13 4.21
CA GLY A 198 -18.69 13.03 3.21
C GLY A 198 -17.79 14.22 2.92
N VAL A 199 -17.28 14.89 3.97
CA VAL A 199 -16.33 16.00 3.83
C VAL A 199 -14.98 15.55 3.28
N CYS A 200 -14.45 14.39 3.69
CA CYS A 200 -13.23 13.83 3.11
C CYS A 200 -13.39 13.52 1.61
N VAL A 201 -14.50 12.92 1.20
CA VAL A 201 -14.81 12.64 -0.23
C VAL A 201 -14.93 13.96 -1.00
N LEU A 202 -15.64 14.95 -0.46
CA LEU A 202 -15.75 16.28 -1.07
C LEU A 202 -14.38 16.95 -1.23
N ALA A 203 -13.52 16.89 -0.22
CA ALA A 203 -12.16 17.42 -0.28
C ALA A 203 -11.31 16.73 -1.36
N VAL A 204 -11.47 15.41 -1.55
CA VAL A 204 -10.83 14.68 -2.66
C VAL A 204 -11.36 15.12 -4.01
N LEU A 205 -12.67 15.36 -4.16
CA LEU A 205 -13.28 15.84 -5.40
C LEU A 205 -12.83 17.28 -5.74
N LEU A 206 -12.62 18.13 -4.73
CA LEU A 206 -12.11 19.49 -4.88
C LEU A 206 -10.59 19.58 -5.12
N ARG A 207 -9.85 18.48 -4.91
CA ARG A 207 -8.39 18.37 -5.07
C ARG A 207 -7.82 18.93 -6.37
N PRO A 208 -8.47 18.91 -7.55
CA PRO A 208 -7.95 19.56 -8.76
C PRO A 208 -7.74 21.08 -8.60
N VAL A 209 -8.55 21.73 -7.76
CA VAL A 209 -8.46 23.17 -7.47
C VAL A 209 -7.64 23.43 -6.21
N THR A 210 -7.79 22.58 -5.19
CA THR A 210 -7.11 22.71 -3.88
C THR A 210 -5.78 21.97 -3.79
N GLY A 211 -5.25 21.44 -4.90
CA GLY A 211 -4.09 20.54 -4.92
C GLY A 211 -2.82 21.11 -4.28
N PHE A 212 -2.65 22.44 -4.30
CA PHE A 212 -1.57 23.17 -3.64
C PHE A 212 -1.55 23.03 -2.11
N LEU A 213 -2.68 22.66 -1.48
CA LEU A 213 -2.77 22.39 -0.04
C LEU A 213 -2.19 21.01 0.34
N TYR A 214 -2.07 20.09 -0.62
CA TYR A 214 -1.79 18.67 -0.38
C TYR A 214 -0.54 18.15 -1.08
N ALA A 215 -0.01 18.89 -2.06
CA ALA A 215 1.19 18.55 -2.78
C ALA A 215 1.96 19.82 -3.15
N PHE A 216 3.29 19.76 -3.07
CA PHE A 216 4.12 20.78 -3.71
C PHE A 216 3.79 20.85 -5.20
N PRO A 217 3.77 22.05 -5.81
CA PRO A 217 3.56 22.19 -7.24
C PRO A 217 4.64 21.39 -7.96
N ALA A 218 4.23 20.32 -8.63
CA ALA A 218 5.13 19.54 -9.46
C ALA A 218 5.72 20.51 -10.50
N ARG A 219 7.03 20.77 -10.42
CA ARG A 219 7.75 21.40 -11.53
C ARG A 219 7.40 20.56 -12.75
N LYS A 220 6.73 21.17 -13.75
CA LYS A 220 6.41 20.50 -15.02
C LYS A 220 7.73 19.89 -15.52
N ALA A 221 7.86 18.58 -15.41
CA ALA A 221 9.02 17.88 -15.95
C ALA A 221 8.95 18.10 -17.46
N ALA A 222 9.87 18.91 -17.99
CA ALA A 222 9.84 19.32 -19.37
C ALA A 222 9.99 18.08 -20.26
N GLY A 223 8.94 17.75 -21.02
CA GLY A 223 9.03 16.87 -22.19
C GLY A 223 9.48 15.43 -21.97
N ALA A 224 9.20 14.79 -20.82
CA ALA A 224 9.34 13.33 -20.69
C ALA A 224 7.98 12.64 -20.95
N PRO A 225 7.77 11.93 -22.09
CA PRO A 225 6.50 11.30 -22.40
C PRO A 225 6.29 10.04 -21.54
N ALA A 226 5.69 10.22 -20.36
CA ALA A 226 5.32 9.14 -19.44
C ALA A 226 4.27 8.15 -19.99
N ALA A 227 3.76 8.36 -21.21
CA ALA A 227 2.91 7.41 -21.93
C ALA A 227 3.68 6.17 -22.41
N ALA A 228 4.92 6.33 -22.88
CA ALA A 228 5.68 5.26 -23.54
C ALA A 228 6.07 4.09 -22.62
N ALA A 229 6.09 4.29 -21.29
CA ALA A 229 6.40 3.24 -20.32
C ALA A 229 5.18 2.37 -19.93
N GLY A 230 3.96 2.82 -20.22
CA GLY A 230 2.73 2.04 -19.98
C GLY A 230 2.28 1.21 -21.18
N GLU A 231 2.61 1.67 -22.39
CA GLU A 231 2.06 1.12 -23.63
C GLU A 231 2.86 -0.08 -24.16
N VAL A 232 4.19 -0.07 -24.00
CA VAL A 232 5.08 -1.19 -24.41
C VAL A 232 4.80 -2.49 -23.64
N VAL A 233 4.29 -2.40 -22.40
CA VAL A 233 3.86 -3.57 -21.61
C VAL A 233 2.50 -4.11 -22.09
N SER A 234 1.70 -3.30 -22.79
CA SER A 234 0.38 -3.70 -23.29
C SER A 234 0.39 -4.27 -24.71
N GLN A 235 1.48 -4.12 -25.47
CA GLN A 235 1.63 -4.70 -26.81
C GLN A 235 2.46 -6.01 -26.85
N ALA A 236 3.13 -6.38 -25.75
CA ALA A 236 3.89 -7.64 -25.66
C ALA A 236 3.01 -8.88 -25.33
N ALA A 237 1.68 -8.76 -25.41
CA ALA A 237 0.72 -9.79 -25.02
C ALA A 237 -0.44 -9.95 -26.02
N GLU A 238 -0.16 -9.89 -27.33
CA GLU A 238 -0.97 -10.68 -28.27
C GLU A 238 -0.58 -12.16 -28.12
N PRO A 239 -1.53 -13.09 -27.94
CA PRO A 239 -1.24 -14.51 -28.02
C PRO A 239 -0.90 -14.88 -29.47
N VAL A 240 0.27 -15.53 -29.66
CA VAL A 240 0.64 -16.15 -30.94
C VAL A 240 -0.15 -17.45 -31.12
N VAL A 241 -1.48 -17.31 -31.27
CA VAL A 241 -2.45 -18.39 -31.40
C VAL A 241 -3.59 -17.94 -32.34
N ASP A 242 -3.27 -17.65 -33.62
CA ASP A 242 -4.20 -17.79 -34.76
C ASP A 242 -3.56 -17.51 -36.15
N ARG A 243 -2.40 -18.13 -36.44
CA ARG A 243 -1.84 -18.17 -37.82
C ARG A 243 -1.24 -19.52 -38.24
N ALA A 244 -1.55 -20.59 -37.51
CA ALA A 244 -1.00 -21.93 -37.76
C ALA A 244 -2.06 -22.96 -38.21
N VAL A 245 -3.24 -22.50 -38.67
CA VAL A 245 -4.35 -23.39 -39.09
C VAL A 245 -4.64 -23.31 -40.60
N ASP A 246 -4.32 -22.19 -41.29
CA ASP A 246 -4.55 -22.02 -42.74
C ASP A 246 -3.43 -22.59 -43.64
N ALA A 247 -2.87 -23.74 -43.26
CA ALA A 247 -1.85 -24.44 -44.05
C ALA A 247 -2.04 -25.97 -44.03
N MET A 248 -3.30 -26.44 -44.14
CA MET A 248 -3.59 -27.84 -44.41
C MET A 248 -3.89 -28.03 -45.91
N PRO A 249 -3.18 -28.93 -46.63
CA PRO A 249 -3.31 -29.05 -48.08
C PRO A 249 -4.67 -29.65 -48.48
N ALA A 250 -5.26 -29.13 -49.55
CA ALA A 250 -6.52 -29.61 -50.09
C ALA A 250 -6.40 -31.08 -50.56
N ALA A 251 -7.07 -31.98 -49.85
CA ALA A 251 -7.09 -33.40 -50.18
C ALA A 251 -7.98 -33.68 -51.40
N GLY A 252 -7.33 -34.03 -52.51
CA GLY A 252 -7.82 -34.92 -53.57
C GLY A 252 -9.31 -34.95 -53.91
N ALA A 253 -9.73 -34.11 -54.86
CA ALA A 253 -10.84 -34.45 -55.74
C ALA A 253 -10.27 -35.32 -56.89
N ALA A 254 -10.58 -36.61 -56.91
CA ALA A 254 -10.18 -37.52 -57.97
C ALA A 254 -11.15 -37.42 -59.18
N PRO A 255 -10.69 -37.11 -60.40
CA PRO A 255 -11.51 -37.22 -61.60
C PRO A 255 -11.65 -38.70 -62.01
N VAL A 256 -12.86 -39.05 -62.46
CA VAL A 256 -13.23 -40.39 -62.92
C VAL A 256 -12.81 -40.59 -64.38
N GLY A 257 -11.99 -41.63 -64.61
CA GLY A 257 -11.86 -42.33 -65.89
C GLY A 257 -11.09 -41.63 -67.02
N GLU A 258 -10.14 -42.36 -67.64
CA GLU A 258 -10.27 -42.82 -69.04
C GLU A 258 -9.29 -44.01 -69.28
N ALA A 259 -9.26 -44.56 -70.50
CA ALA A 259 -8.91 -45.95 -70.77
C ALA A 259 -7.41 -46.30 -70.96
N ALA A 260 -7.18 -47.62 -70.89
CA ALA A 260 -6.08 -48.46 -71.42
C ALA A 260 -5.56 -48.04 -72.84
N PRO A 261 -4.35 -48.45 -73.33
CA PRO A 261 -3.90 -49.86 -73.25
C PRO A 261 -2.40 -50.23 -73.21
N ALA A 262 -2.20 -51.51 -72.85
CA ALA A 262 -1.16 -52.51 -73.18
C ALA A 262 0.15 -52.16 -73.92
N CYS A 263 1.27 -52.62 -73.33
CA CYS A 263 2.36 -53.42 -73.94
C CYS A 263 3.25 -53.95 -72.80
N THR A 264 3.34 -55.25 -72.46
CA THR A 264 4.04 -56.39 -73.11
C THR A 264 5.53 -56.22 -73.43
N ARG A 265 6.29 -57.28 -73.09
CA ARG A 265 7.75 -57.52 -73.30
C ARG A 265 8.69 -56.86 -72.26
N ARG A 266 9.72 -57.56 -71.76
CA ARG A 266 10.12 -58.96 -71.96
C ARG A 266 10.90 -59.49 -70.75
#